data_AF-A0A6A6Z0Z6-F1
#
_entry.id   AF-A0A6A6Z0Z6-F1
#
_cell.length_a   1.000
_cell.length_b   1.000
_cell.length_c   1.000
_cell.angle_alpha   90.00
_cell.angle_beta   90.00
_cell.angle_gamma   90.00
#
_symmetry.space_group_name_H-M   'P 1'
#
loop_
_entity.id
_entity.type
_entity.pdbx_description
1 polymer ?
#
loop_
_entity_poly.entity_id
_entity_poly.type
_entity_poly.pdbx_seq_one_letter_code
_entity_poly.pdbx_strand_id
1 'polypeptide(L)'
;MSRPSFNQLPLRKGDPPYSAWGLYRLDDQLGTLNLLIPEAVKEAISEVKMGIRIRFDNPVAMGWLSTLRDQKEKRLYNGVTAKEISGPNATSTLVMHYEIKQGDILIMRSGFNVEWSKAKPTRWVGLEASLGMARLLWDSGFSAAAGDAPGFERFPFGGEFEGEKLNLHEILLSGWSMLIDEMFNVEDLSDEYDRQGRYSLFLTSMPMHVPGLVGIPPHAITIF
;
A
#
# COMPACT_ATOMS: atom_id res chain seq x y z
N MET A 1 3.81 -8.78 19.72
CA MET A 1 4.52 -9.97 19.17
C MET A 1 5.84 -9.50 18.56
N SER A 2 6.94 -10.21 18.79
CA SER A 2 8.23 -9.89 18.18
C SER A 2 8.33 -10.58 16.81
N ARG A 3 8.67 -9.82 15.76
CA ARG A 3 8.87 -10.32 14.40
C ARG A 3 10.37 -10.53 14.12
N PRO A 4 10.73 -11.53 13.31
CA PRO A 4 12.08 -11.63 12.76
C PRO A 4 12.35 -10.44 11.83
N SER A 5 13.60 -10.02 11.75
CA SER A 5 14.04 -9.06 10.72
C SER A 5 13.99 -9.70 9.33
N PHE A 6 13.96 -8.88 8.28
CA PHE A 6 13.88 -9.34 6.89
C PHE A 6 15.06 -10.29 6.53
N ASN A 7 16.25 -10.06 7.10
CA ASN A 7 17.43 -10.92 6.88
C ASN A 7 17.29 -12.34 7.43
N GLN A 8 16.31 -12.59 8.28
CA GLN A 8 16.05 -13.91 8.84
C GLN A 8 15.03 -14.70 8.03
N LEU A 9 14.52 -14.12 6.93
CA LEU A 9 13.62 -14.80 6.00
C LEU A 9 14.42 -15.48 4.87
N PRO A 10 14.00 -16.68 4.40
CA PRO A 10 12.86 -17.43 4.90
C PRO A 10 13.13 -18.13 6.23
N LEU A 11 12.07 -18.39 6.99
CA LEU A 11 12.17 -18.96 8.34
C LEU A 11 12.59 -20.43 8.37
N ARG A 12 12.34 -21.17 7.29
CA ARG A 12 12.67 -22.59 7.18
C ARG A 12 13.40 -22.85 5.87
N LYS A 13 14.33 -23.81 5.92
CA LYS A 13 15.07 -24.23 4.74
C LYS A 13 14.13 -24.82 3.70
N GLY A 14 14.18 -24.30 2.48
CA GLY A 14 13.37 -24.77 1.35
C GLY A 14 12.06 -24.03 1.16
N ASP A 15 11.68 -23.13 2.08
CA ASP A 15 10.58 -22.20 1.84
C ASP A 15 10.96 -21.17 0.75
N PRO A 16 9.96 -20.56 0.06
CA PRO A 16 10.23 -19.56 -0.97
C PRO A 16 11.10 -18.40 -0.46
N PRO A 17 11.92 -17.77 -1.31
CA PRO A 17 12.76 -16.63 -0.93
C PRO A 17 11.96 -15.55 -0.20
N TYR A 18 12.52 -15.03 0.89
CA TYR A 18 11.95 -13.94 1.71
C TYR A 18 10.56 -14.22 2.32
N SER A 19 10.09 -15.47 2.31
CA SER A 19 8.77 -15.82 2.87
C SER A 19 8.77 -15.87 4.40
N ALA A 20 7.65 -15.48 4.99
CA ALA A 20 7.41 -15.53 6.43
C ALA A 20 6.52 -16.73 6.82
N TRP A 21 6.56 -17.79 6.02
CA TRP A 21 5.68 -18.94 6.20
C TRP A 21 5.90 -19.61 7.55
N GLY A 22 4.79 -19.85 8.26
CA GLY A 22 4.81 -20.43 9.61
C GLY A 22 5.15 -19.43 10.73
N LEU A 23 5.29 -18.13 10.45
CA LEU A 23 5.59 -17.12 11.48
C LEU A 23 4.51 -17.06 12.58
N TYR A 24 3.23 -17.02 12.18
CA TYR A 24 2.13 -16.86 13.13
C TYR A 24 1.65 -18.22 13.65
N ARG A 25 1.26 -19.12 12.73
CA ARG A 25 0.98 -20.54 12.94
C ARG A 25 1.11 -21.28 11.60
N LEU A 26 1.14 -22.61 11.61
CA LEU A 26 1.17 -23.42 10.37
C LEU A 26 -0.17 -23.44 9.63
N ASP A 27 -1.27 -23.24 10.34
CA ASP A 27 -2.65 -23.20 9.84
C ASP A 27 -3.19 -21.76 9.71
N ASP A 28 -2.30 -20.76 9.81
CA ASP A 28 -2.68 -19.35 9.70
C ASP A 28 -3.18 -18.99 8.30
N GLN A 29 -4.22 -18.16 8.25
CA GLN A 29 -4.81 -17.64 7.01
C GLN A 29 -4.92 -16.10 7.03
N LEU A 30 -4.34 -15.44 8.04
CA LEU A 30 -4.44 -13.99 8.22
C LEU A 30 -3.16 -13.26 7.84
N GLY A 31 -1.99 -13.92 7.92
CA GLY A 31 -0.72 -13.30 7.59
C GLY A 31 -0.42 -12.10 8.46
N THR A 32 0.01 -11.01 7.84
CA THR A 32 0.34 -9.76 8.54
C THR A 32 -0.86 -9.07 9.17
N LEU A 33 -2.11 -9.50 8.91
CA LEU A 33 -3.27 -9.02 9.67
C LEU A 33 -3.24 -9.47 11.14
N ASN A 34 -2.47 -10.50 11.50
CA ASN A 34 -2.23 -10.87 12.89
C ASN A 34 -1.54 -9.75 13.71
N LEU A 35 -1.01 -8.71 13.05
CA LEU A 35 -0.43 -7.54 13.71
C LEU A 35 -1.49 -6.53 14.18
N LEU A 36 -2.72 -6.63 13.69
CA LEU A 36 -3.87 -5.81 14.11
C LEU A 36 -4.40 -6.30 15.46
N ILE A 37 -3.57 -6.21 16.49
CA ILE A 37 -3.91 -6.61 17.86
C ILE A 37 -4.83 -5.58 18.53
N PRO A 38 -5.64 -5.97 19.55
CA PRO A 38 -6.58 -5.06 20.21
C PRO A 38 -5.95 -3.77 20.74
N GLU A 39 -4.70 -3.83 21.21
CA GLU A 39 -3.96 -2.67 21.70
C GLU A 39 -3.66 -1.67 20.57
N ALA A 40 -3.21 -2.15 19.41
CA ALA A 40 -2.95 -1.31 18.23
C ALA A 40 -4.25 -0.67 17.71
N VAL A 41 -5.36 -1.42 17.69
CA VAL A 41 -6.67 -0.89 17.29
C VAL A 41 -7.15 0.20 18.25
N LYS A 42 -7.02 -0.03 19.57
CA LYS A 42 -7.36 0.98 20.59
C LYS A 42 -6.53 2.26 20.45
N GLU A 43 -5.25 2.11 20.16
CA GLU A 43 -4.35 3.24 19.92
C GLU A 43 -4.75 4.01 18.65
N ALA A 44 -5.04 3.31 17.55
CA ALA A 44 -5.50 3.93 16.31
C ALA A 44 -6.81 4.71 16.49
N ILE A 45 -7.73 4.26 17.35
CA ILE A 45 -8.96 5.01 17.67
C ILE A 45 -8.62 6.40 18.25
N SER A 46 -7.49 6.53 18.96
CA SER A 46 -7.06 7.82 19.52
C SER A 46 -6.69 8.83 18.43
N GLU A 47 -6.45 8.42 17.19
CA GLU A 47 -6.23 9.32 16.03
C GLU A 47 -7.51 10.05 15.61
N VAL A 48 -8.69 9.61 16.05
CA VAL A 48 -9.97 10.29 15.79
C VAL A 48 -10.09 11.51 16.70
N LYS A 49 -9.70 12.67 16.18
CA LYS A 49 -9.73 13.97 16.87
C LYS A 49 -10.79 14.90 16.32
N MET A 50 -11.01 14.89 15.00
CA MET A 50 -11.80 15.89 14.29
C MET A 50 -13.13 15.34 13.77
N GLY A 51 -13.26 14.02 13.62
CA GLY A 51 -14.43 13.37 13.03
C GLY A 51 -14.57 13.59 11.52
N ILE A 52 -13.52 14.08 10.86
CA ILE A 52 -13.50 14.29 9.41
C ILE A 52 -13.33 12.93 8.74
N ARG A 53 -14.24 12.60 7.81
CA ARG A 53 -14.32 11.30 7.16
C ARG A 53 -14.02 11.43 5.68
N ILE A 54 -13.05 10.66 5.19
CA ILE A 54 -12.66 10.65 3.79
C ILE A 54 -12.74 9.21 3.29
N ARG A 55 -13.35 9.03 2.13
CA ARG A 55 -13.54 7.72 1.50
C ARG A 55 -12.44 7.49 0.47
N PHE A 56 -12.05 6.25 0.26
CA PHE A 56 -11.04 5.90 -0.75
C PHE A 56 -11.63 5.37 -2.06
N ASP A 57 -12.94 5.12 -2.12
CA ASP A 57 -13.57 4.54 -3.30
C ASP A 57 -13.69 5.55 -4.45
N ASN A 58 -13.19 5.13 -5.60
CA ASN A 58 -13.56 5.72 -6.87
C ASN A 58 -15.03 5.39 -7.19
N PRO A 59 -15.78 6.28 -7.86
CA PRO A 59 -17.15 5.97 -8.27
C PRO A 59 -17.20 4.66 -9.07
N VAL A 60 -17.96 3.69 -8.56
CA VAL A 60 -18.24 2.43 -9.25
C VAL A 60 -19.25 2.71 -10.37
N ALA A 61 -18.82 3.38 -11.42
CA ALA A 61 -19.59 3.41 -12.66
C ALA A 61 -19.52 2.00 -13.26
N MET A 62 -20.68 1.39 -13.57
CA MET A 62 -20.71 0.19 -14.41
C MET A 62 -20.20 0.56 -15.81
N GLY A 63 -18.89 0.48 -15.96
CA GLY A 63 -18.18 0.90 -17.15
C GLY A 63 -16.87 1.54 -16.76
N TRP A 64 -15.81 1.06 -17.38
CA TRP A 64 -14.46 1.63 -17.42
C TRP A 64 -14.44 3.02 -18.11
N LEU A 65 -15.49 3.82 -17.95
CA LEU A 65 -15.71 5.13 -18.55
C LEU A 65 -16.46 6.06 -17.57
N SER A 66 -15.93 7.27 -17.46
CA SER A 66 -16.52 8.50 -16.95
C SER A 66 -16.50 8.75 -15.43
N THR A 67 -15.43 9.38 -14.97
CA THR A 67 -15.54 10.48 -14.00
C THR A 67 -14.68 11.64 -14.48
N LEU A 68 -15.32 12.56 -15.20
CA LEU A 68 -14.86 13.94 -15.36
C LEU A 68 -15.14 14.66 -14.04
N ARG A 69 -14.11 14.94 -13.26
CA ARG A 69 -14.17 15.99 -12.23
C ARG A 69 -13.13 17.05 -12.59
N ASP A 70 -13.63 18.27 -12.67
CA ASP A 70 -13.01 19.48 -13.19
C ASP A 70 -11.56 19.68 -12.69
N GLN A 71 -10.60 19.64 -13.61
CA GLN A 71 -9.17 19.77 -13.33
C GLN A 71 -8.74 21.23 -13.19
N LYS A 72 -9.19 21.89 -12.12
CA LYS A 72 -8.61 23.17 -11.73
C LYS A 72 -7.57 22.97 -10.64
N GLU A 73 -6.33 23.02 -11.10
CA GLU A 73 -5.08 23.21 -10.37
C GLU A 73 -4.34 21.95 -9.87
N LYS A 74 -3.52 21.40 -10.77
CA LYS A 74 -2.57 20.32 -10.48
C LYS A 74 -1.32 20.87 -9.79
N ARG A 75 -1.17 20.59 -8.50
CA ARG A 75 0.14 20.54 -7.83
C ARG A 75 0.45 19.08 -7.49
N LEU A 76 1.41 18.49 -8.20
CA LEU A 76 2.13 17.32 -7.67
C LEU A 76 3.01 17.83 -6.52
N TYR A 77 3.07 17.08 -5.41
CA TYR A 77 3.95 17.42 -4.29
C TYR A 77 5.37 17.68 -4.81
N ASN A 78 5.89 18.88 -4.52
CA ASN A 78 7.21 19.39 -4.90
C ASN A 78 7.54 19.56 -6.39
N GLY A 79 6.55 19.66 -7.30
CA GLY A 79 6.79 20.08 -8.69
C GLY A 79 7.57 19.08 -9.57
N VAL A 80 7.71 17.84 -9.11
CA VAL A 80 8.37 16.78 -9.89
C VAL A 80 7.46 16.34 -11.02
N THR A 81 7.99 16.35 -12.23
CA THR A 81 7.27 15.92 -13.44
C THR A 81 7.40 14.41 -13.63
N ALA A 82 6.41 13.77 -14.26
CA ALA A 82 6.40 12.33 -14.56
C ALA A 82 7.66 11.83 -15.33
N LYS A 83 8.43 12.75 -15.93
CA LYS A 83 9.68 12.47 -16.63
C LYS A 83 10.84 12.17 -15.67
N GLU A 84 10.84 12.76 -14.48
CA GLU A 84 11.91 12.67 -13.48
C GLU A 84 11.85 11.39 -12.64
N ILE A 85 10.67 10.75 -12.57
CA ILE A 85 10.45 9.43 -11.92
C ILE A 85 10.98 8.27 -12.79
N SER A 86 11.20 8.50 -14.09
CA SER A 86 11.49 7.45 -15.09
C SER A 86 12.98 7.25 -15.43
N GLY A 87 13.89 7.94 -14.75
CA GLY A 87 15.33 7.82 -14.99
C GLY A 87 16.00 6.71 -14.17
N PRO A 88 17.12 6.13 -14.63
CA PRO A 88 17.91 5.14 -13.87
C PRO A 88 18.50 5.66 -12.55
N ASN A 89 18.29 6.94 -12.22
CA ASN A 89 18.71 7.59 -10.98
C ASN A 89 17.52 8.01 -10.09
N ALA A 90 16.29 7.56 -10.37
CA ALA A 90 15.13 7.81 -9.52
C ALA A 90 15.13 6.90 -8.28
N THR A 91 16.19 6.96 -7.47
CA THR A 91 16.13 6.49 -6.09
C THR A 91 15.38 7.55 -5.30
N SER A 92 14.05 7.56 -5.40
CA SER A 92 13.23 8.35 -4.48
C SER A 92 13.42 7.74 -3.09
N THR A 93 14.29 8.33 -2.27
CA THR A 93 14.35 8.05 -0.85
C THR A 93 12.96 8.32 -0.27
N LEU A 94 12.26 7.28 0.19
CA LEU A 94 11.06 7.45 1.00
C LEU A 94 11.49 8.15 2.30
N VAL A 95 11.24 9.46 2.39
CA VAL A 95 11.43 10.20 3.63
C VAL A 95 10.14 10.09 4.43
N MET A 96 10.10 9.11 5.33
CA MET A 96 8.99 8.95 6.27
C MET A 96 9.20 9.94 7.42
N HIS A 97 8.41 11.01 7.45
CA HIS A 97 8.47 12.04 8.50
C HIS A 97 7.70 11.69 9.79
N TYR A 98 7.27 10.43 9.92
CA TYR A 98 6.36 9.97 10.96
C TYR A 98 6.87 8.68 11.60
N GLU A 99 6.55 8.52 12.89
CA GLU A 99 6.84 7.29 13.62
C GLU A 99 5.91 6.18 13.13
N ILE A 100 6.49 5.12 12.57
CA ILE A 100 5.76 3.93 12.13
C ILE A 100 5.65 2.96 13.31
N LYS A 101 4.46 2.42 13.53
CA LYS A 101 4.18 1.41 14.54
C LYS A 101 3.86 0.08 13.90
N GLN A 102 4.22 -1.00 14.59
CA GLN A 102 3.88 -2.34 14.12
C GLN A 102 2.36 -2.50 14.10
N GLY A 103 1.82 -2.97 12.98
CA GLY A 103 0.39 -3.07 12.73
C GLY A 103 -0.18 -1.88 11.95
N ASP A 104 0.63 -0.87 11.63
CA ASP A 104 0.20 0.21 10.75
C ASP A 104 -0.11 -0.32 9.34
N ILE A 105 -0.94 0.42 8.62
CA ILE A 105 -1.24 0.18 7.21
C ILE A 105 -0.55 1.28 6.39
N LEU A 106 0.31 0.89 5.45
CA LEU A 106 0.95 1.84 4.55
C LEU A 106 -0.06 2.29 3.48
N ILE A 107 -0.23 3.59 3.30
CA ILE A 107 -0.99 4.17 2.17
C ILE A 107 -0.05 5.07 1.37
N MET A 108 0.29 4.66 0.16
CA MET A 108 1.16 5.40 -0.75
C MET A 108 0.35 6.26 -1.72
N ARG A 109 0.68 7.54 -1.80
CA ARG A 109 0.30 8.42 -2.92
C ARG A 109 1.45 8.48 -3.92
N SER A 110 1.32 7.77 -5.04
CA SER A 110 2.27 7.84 -6.16
C SER A 110 2.01 9.04 -7.08
N GLY A 111 0.84 9.69 -6.93
CA GLY A 111 0.36 10.72 -7.85
C GLY A 111 -0.32 10.12 -9.09
N PHE A 112 -0.58 8.80 -9.08
CA PHE A 112 -1.32 8.15 -10.14
C PHE A 112 -2.78 8.57 -10.07
N ASN A 113 -3.20 9.36 -11.05
CA ASN A 113 -4.58 9.81 -11.18
C ASN A 113 -5.31 8.99 -12.25
N VAL A 114 -6.54 8.57 -11.95
CA VAL A 114 -7.36 7.65 -12.74
C VAL A 114 -7.95 8.29 -14.01
N GLU A 115 -7.30 9.30 -14.61
CA GLU A 115 -7.70 9.86 -15.91
C GLU A 115 -7.34 8.91 -17.07
N TRP A 116 -7.81 7.67 -16.98
CA TRP A 116 -7.72 6.68 -18.04
C TRP A 116 -8.97 6.78 -18.92
N SER A 117 -8.93 7.72 -19.86
CA SER A 117 -9.80 7.65 -21.02
C SER A 117 -9.08 6.87 -22.15
N LYS A 118 -9.58 5.65 -22.41
CA LYS A 118 -9.46 4.89 -23.68
C LYS A 118 -8.14 4.17 -24.06
N ALA A 119 -7.04 4.28 -23.32
CA ALA A 119 -5.81 3.52 -23.64
C ALA A 119 -5.50 2.45 -22.58
N LYS A 120 -4.95 1.29 -22.98
CA LYS A 120 -4.36 0.33 -22.02
C LYS A 120 -2.94 0.82 -21.67
N PRO A 121 -2.63 1.16 -20.41
CA PRO A 121 -1.27 1.54 -20.02
C PRO A 121 -0.30 0.41 -20.36
N THR A 122 0.85 0.75 -20.95
CA THR A 122 1.99 -0.17 -21.03
C THR A 122 3.00 0.06 -19.90
N ARG A 123 2.78 1.07 -19.05
CA ARG A 123 3.61 1.48 -17.90
C ARG A 123 2.77 2.24 -16.87
N TRP A 124 3.12 2.12 -15.58
CA TRP A 124 2.61 2.97 -14.50
C TRP A 124 3.65 3.16 -13.40
N VAL A 125 3.50 4.25 -12.64
CA VAL A 125 4.31 4.53 -11.44
C VAL A 125 3.83 3.65 -10.27
N GLY A 126 4.69 3.42 -9.29
CA GLY A 126 4.41 2.61 -8.10
C GLY A 126 5.70 2.36 -7.32
N LEU A 127 5.64 1.57 -6.25
CA LEU A 127 6.85 1.19 -5.51
C LEU A 127 7.84 0.42 -6.37
N GLU A 128 9.12 0.67 -6.14
CA GLU A 128 10.20 -0.09 -6.77
C GLU A 128 10.29 -1.50 -6.16
N ALA A 129 10.28 -2.52 -7.02
CA ALA A 129 10.59 -3.88 -6.62
C ALA A 129 12.10 -4.09 -6.42
N SER A 130 12.55 -3.82 -5.20
CA SER A 130 13.94 -4.01 -4.78
C SER A 130 14.03 -4.65 -3.40
N LEU A 131 15.18 -5.29 -3.13
CA LEU A 131 15.49 -5.88 -1.82
C LEU A 131 15.38 -4.84 -0.69
N GLY A 132 15.81 -3.61 -0.96
CA GLY A 132 15.72 -2.50 -0.01
C GLY A 132 14.27 -2.14 0.33
N MET A 133 13.39 -2.10 -0.68
CA MET A 133 11.96 -1.82 -0.47
C MET A 133 11.27 -2.95 0.29
N ALA A 134 11.50 -4.21 -0.09
CA ALA A 134 10.94 -5.36 0.63
C ALA A 134 11.41 -5.39 2.10
N ARG A 135 12.70 -5.12 2.34
CA ARG A 135 13.24 -4.97 3.70
C ARG A 135 12.51 -3.87 4.47
N LEU A 136 12.36 -2.69 3.89
CA LEU A 136 11.68 -1.57 4.54
C LEU A 136 10.24 -1.96 4.92
N LEU A 137 9.46 -2.48 3.97
CA LEU A 137 8.07 -2.89 4.21
C LEU A 137 7.95 -3.93 5.32
N TRP A 138 8.85 -4.92 5.33
CA TRP A 138 8.86 -5.96 6.36
C TRP A 138 9.31 -5.45 7.73
N ASP A 139 10.45 -4.77 7.80
CA ASP A 139 11.05 -4.34 9.07
C ASP A 139 10.24 -3.20 9.72
N SER A 140 9.51 -2.41 8.93
CA SER A 140 8.53 -1.44 9.45
C SER A 140 7.34 -2.08 10.16
N GLY A 141 7.04 -3.36 9.90
CA GLY A 141 5.99 -4.08 10.60
C GLY A 141 4.57 -3.72 10.14
N PHE A 142 4.39 -3.30 8.89
CA PHE A 142 3.06 -3.02 8.33
C PHE A 142 2.18 -4.28 8.30
N SER A 143 0.87 -4.11 8.52
CA SER A 143 -0.12 -5.18 8.43
C SER A 143 -0.74 -5.32 7.04
N ALA A 144 -0.78 -4.25 6.27
CA ALA A 144 -1.28 -4.19 4.91
C ALA A 144 -0.64 -3.00 4.15
N ALA A 145 -0.75 -3.02 2.84
CA ALA A 145 -0.24 -1.97 1.97
C ALA A 145 -1.33 -1.51 0.99
N ALA A 146 -1.40 -0.21 0.75
CA ALA A 146 -2.40 0.43 -0.09
C ALA A 146 -1.73 1.49 -0.99
N GLY A 147 -2.29 1.73 -2.17
CA GLY A 147 -1.86 2.83 -3.03
C GLY A 147 -2.85 3.25 -4.10
N ASP A 148 -2.56 4.38 -4.73
CA ASP A 148 -3.32 4.95 -5.85
C ASP A 148 -2.96 4.35 -7.22
N ALA A 149 -1.78 3.73 -7.34
CA ALA A 149 -1.32 3.08 -8.55
C ALA A 149 -2.05 1.75 -8.83
N PRO A 150 -2.22 1.35 -10.11
CA PRO A 150 -2.59 -0.01 -10.47
C PRO A 150 -1.47 -0.94 -10.00
N GLY A 151 -1.79 -2.08 -9.39
CA GLY A 151 -0.76 -3.01 -8.95
C GLY A 151 0.10 -2.55 -7.77
N PHE A 152 -0.08 -1.35 -7.18
CA PHE A 152 0.73 -0.84 -6.05
C PHE A 152 2.25 -0.63 -6.34
N GLU A 153 2.96 -1.63 -6.88
CA GLU A 153 4.31 -1.54 -7.44
C GLU A 153 4.33 -1.04 -8.88
N ARG A 154 5.50 -0.52 -9.31
CA ARG A 154 5.68 0.02 -10.66
C ARG A 154 5.55 -1.07 -11.74
N PHE A 155 5.15 -0.68 -12.95
CA PHE A 155 5.18 -1.53 -14.14
C PHE A 155 6.05 -0.95 -15.26
N PRO A 156 6.88 -1.75 -15.95
CA PRO A 156 6.89 -3.22 -16.00
C PRO A 156 7.46 -3.90 -14.75
N PHE A 157 6.90 -5.07 -14.46
CA PHE A 157 7.36 -6.03 -13.46
C PHE A 157 8.78 -6.55 -13.77
N GLY A 158 9.41 -7.18 -12.78
CA GLY A 158 10.74 -7.77 -12.87
C GLY A 158 11.76 -7.08 -11.96
N GLY A 159 11.48 -7.08 -10.65
CA GLY A 159 12.48 -6.74 -9.64
C GLY A 159 13.59 -7.79 -9.59
N GLU A 160 14.78 -7.37 -9.18
CA GLU A 160 15.93 -8.24 -9.00
C GLU A 160 16.24 -8.37 -7.50
N PHE A 161 16.13 -9.59 -6.99
CA PHE A 161 16.32 -9.93 -5.59
C PHE A 161 17.42 -10.99 -5.48
N GLU A 162 18.67 -10.53 -5.34
CA GLU A 162 19.84 -11.40 -5.18
C GLU A 162 19.97 -12.49 -6.27
N GLY A 163 19.66 -12.13 -7.53
CA GLY A 163 19.72 -13.03 -8.68
C GLY A 163 18.41 -13.71 -9.04
N GLU A 164 17.37 -13.58 -8.19
CA GLU A 164 16.01 -14.02 -8.49
C GLU A 164 15.19 -12.89 -9.12
N LYS A 165 14.35 -13.23 -10.09
CA LYS A 165 13.38 -12.30 -10.68
C LYS A 165 12.06 -12.43 -9.95
N LEU A 166 11.78 -11.50 -9.05
CA LEU A 166 10.56 -11.47 -8.25
C LEU A 166 9.91 -10.08 -8.34
N ASN A 167 8.62 -10.03 -8.01
CA ASN A 167 7.87 -8.80 -7.85
C ASN A 167 7.52 -8.57 -6.38
N LEU A 168 7.22 -7.32 -6.00
CA LEU A 168 6.75 -7.05 -4.65
C LEU A 168 5.43 -7.77 -4.37
N HIS A 169 4.52 -7.87 -5.34
CA HIS A 169 3.26 -8.60 -5.19
C HIS A 169 3.48 -10.03 -4.71
N GLU A 170 4.47 -10.74 -5.25
CA GLU A 170 4.72 -12.15 -4.91
C GLU A 170 5.23 -12.26 -3.48
N ILE A 171 6.13 -11.35 -3.08
CA ILE A 171 6.69 -11.31 -1.73
C ILE A 171 5.59 -10.93 -0.72
N LEU A 172 4.80 -9.88 -0.99
CA LEU A 172 3.76 -9.38 -0.10
C LEU A 172 2.62 -10.40 0.04
N LEU A 173 1.99 -10.80 -1.07
CA LEU A 173 0.82 -11.67 -1.03
C LEU A 173 1.19 -13.11 -0.68
N SER A 174 2.09 -13.72 -1.45
CA SER A 174 2.43 -15.14 -1.27
C SER A 174 3.42 -15.34 -0.14
N GLY A 175 4.44 -14.50 -0.02
CA GLY A 175 5.49 -14.64 0.99
C GLY A 175 5.05 -14.26 2.40
N TRP A 176 4.33 -13.14 2.55
CA TRP A 176 3.96 -12.59 3.86
C TRP A 176 2.48 -12.68 4.17
N SER A 177 1.63 -13.00 3.19
CA SER A 177 0.18 -12.88 3.30
C SER A 177 -0.23 -11.46 3.76
N MET A 178 0.45 -10.46 3.19
CA MET A 178 0.16 -9.05 3.34
C MET A 178 -0.80 -8.61 2.24
N LEU A 179 -1.96 -8.09 2.65
CA LEU A 179 -2.95 -7.57 1.72
C LEU A 179 -2.42 -6.35 0.98
N ILE A 180 -2.76 -6.27 -0.30
CA ILE A 180 -2.51 -5.13 -1.18
C ILE A 180 -3.86 -4.56 -1.61
N ASP A 181 -4.02 -3.27 -1.37
CA ASP A 181 -5.15 -2.46 -1.80
C ASP A 181 -4.68 -1.51 -2.91
N GLU A 182 -5.37 -1.51 -4.04
CA GLU A 182 -4.95 -0.78 -5.24
C GLU A 182 -5.99 0.25 -5.66
N MET A 183 -5.53 1.26 -6.41
CA MET A 183 -6.40 2.28 -7.01
C MET A 183 -7.25 3.04 -5.98
N PHE A 184 -6.72 3.27 -4.78
CA PHE A 184 -7.34 4.16 -3.80
C PHE A 184 -7.35 5.59 -4.33
N ASN A 185 -8.47 6.29 -4.20
CA ASN A 185 -8.49 7.73 -4.40
C ASN A 185 -8.02 8.42 -3.11
N VAL A 186 -6.79 8.93 -3.13
CA VAL A 186 -6.12 9.54 -1.97
C VAL A 186 -5.97 11.07 -2.09
N GLU A 187 -6.62 11.71 -3.07
CA GLU A 187 -6.46 13.15 -3.29
C GLU A 187 -7.08 13.97 -2.15
N ASP A 188 -8.34 13.71 -1.79
CA ASP A 188 -8.99 14.36 -0.64
C ASP A 188 -8.21 14.08 0.67
N LEU A 189 -7.61 12.89 0.80
CA LEU A 189 -6.74 12.55 1.93
C LEU A 189 -5.47 13.41 1.94
N SER A 190 -4.84 13.60 0.78
CA SER A 190 -3.64 14.43 0.63
C SER A 190 -3.92 15.88 1.01
N ASP A 191 -5.03 16.44 0.55
CA ASP A 191 -5.44 17.81 0.88
C ASP A 191 -5.66 17.97 2.39
N GLU A 192 -6.26 16.97 3.03
CA GLU A 192 -6.50 16.97 4.47
C GLU A 192 -5.21 16.83 5.29
N TYR A 193 -4.25 16.02 4.81
CA TYR A 193 -2.91 15.96 5.39
C TYR A 193 -2.18 17.30 5.32
N ASP A 194 -2.23 17.98 4.17
CA ASP A 194 -1.61 19.30 4.00
C ASP A 194 -2.27 20.35 4.91
N ARG A 195 -3.59 20.24 5.14
CA ARG A 195 -4.34 21.13 6.03
C ARG A 195 -3.98 20.93 7.51
N GLN A 196 -3.75 19.69 7.94
CA GLN A 196 -3.51 19.35 9.35
C GLN A 196 -2.02 19.29 9.74
N GLY A 197 -1.12 19.05 8.78
CA GLY A 197 0.29 18.73 9.06
C GLY A 197 0.48 17.40 9.82
N ARG A 198 -0.52 16.51 9.80
CA ARG A 198 -0.54 15.21 10.47
C ARG A 198 -0.82 14.12 9.45
N TYR A 199 -0.01 13.06 9.43
CA TYR A 199 -0.08 11.99 8.42
C TYR A 199 -0.40 10.63 9.05
N SER A 200 -1.08 10.67 10.21
CA SER A 200 -1.64 9.52 10.93
C SER A 200 -3.14 9.73 11.12
N LEU A 201 -3.90 8.65 11.02
CA LEU A 201 -5.36 8.63 11.05
C LEU A 201 -5.88 7.24 11.47
N PHE A 202 -7.18 7.16 11.75
CA PHE A 202 -7.86 5.88 11.92
C PHE A 202 -8.43 5.39 10.58
N LEU A 203 -8.14 4.15 10.19
CA LEU A 203 -8.68 3.51 9.00
C LEU A 203 -9.68 2.42 9.36
N THR A 204 -10.84 2.45 8.73
CA THR A 204 -11.76 1.31 8.66
C THR A 204 -11.83 0.78 7.23
N SER A 205 -11.43 -0.46 7.03
CA SER A 205 -11.59 -1.20 5.77
C SER A 205 -12.18 -2.57 6.10
N MET A 206 -13.36 -2.85 5.58
CA MET A 206 -14.13 -4.05 5.91
C MET A 206 -14.61 -4.69 4.60
N PRO A 207 -13.86 -5.66 4.04
CA PRO A 207 -14.26 -6.33 2.83
C PRO A 207 -15.57 -7.11 3.05
N MET A 208 -16.36 -7.23 1.99
CA MET A 208 -17.60 -8.01 2.02
C MET A 208 -17.29 -9.48 2.33
N HIS A 209 -18.12 -10.11 3.15
CA HIS A 209 -17.94 -11.50 3.53
C HIS A 209 -18.41 -12.44 2.40
N VAL A 210 -17.51 -12.74 1.47
CA VAL A 210 -17.75 -13.63 0.32
C VAL A 210 -16.75 -14.79 0.35
N PRO A 211 -17.14 -15.98 0.82
CA PRO A 211 -16.23 -17.13 0.91
C PRO A 211 -15.59 -17.50 -0.43
N GLY A 212 -14.27 -17.73 -0.42
CA GLY A 212 -13.49 -18.14 -1.61
C GLY A 212 -13.09 -17.00 -2.54
N LEU A 213 -13.44 -15.75 -2.23
CA LEU A 213 -13.03 -14.59 -3.01
C LEU A 213 -11.56 -14.23 -2.76
N VAL A 214 -10.83 -13.88 -3.83
CA VAL A 214 -9.38 -13.55 -3.79
C VAL A 214 -9.08 -12.05 -3.83
N GLY A 215 -10.13 -11.23 -3.91
CA GLY A 215 -10.05 -9.76 -3.98
C GLY A 215 -11.43 -9.16 -4.19
N ILE A 216 -11.64 -7.93 -3.74
CA ILE A 216 -12.94 -7.24 -3.81
C ILE A 216 -12.73 -5.75 -4.04
N PRO A 217 -13.69 -5.02 -4.66
CA PRO A 217 -13.60 -3.57 -4.72
C PRO A 217 -13.43 -2.97 -3.32
N PRO A 218 -12.52 -2.00 -3.16
CA PRO A 218 -12.22 -1.46 -1.85
C PRO A 218 -13.41 -0.67 -1.30
N HIS A 219 -13.64 -0.83 0.01
CA HIS A 219 -14.64 -0.08 0.73
C HIS A 219 -14.06 0.34 2.08
N ALA A 220 -13.33 1.45 2.02
CA ALA A 220 -12.53 1.95 3.12
C ALA A 220 -12.76 3.44 3.37
N ILE A 221 -12.78 3.81 4.65
CA ILE A 221 -12.98 5.18 5.13
C ILE A 221 -11.90 5.49 6.16
N THR A 222 -11.30 6.66 6.05
CA THR A 222 -10.44 7.23 7.08
C THR A 222 -11.19 8.21 7.95
N ILE A 223 -10.72 8.35 9.19
CA ILE A 223 -11.26 9.27 10.18
C ILE A 223 -10.10 9.99 10.88
N PHE A 224 -10.13 11.32 10.84
CA PHE A 224 -9.19 12.21 11.54
C PHE A 224 -9.71 12.74 12.87
#